data_AF-A0A7C2YQF8-F1
#
_entry.id   AF-A0A7C2YQF8-F1
#
_cell.length_a   1.000
_cell.length_b   1.000
_cell.length_c   1.000
_cell.angle_alpha   90.00
_cell.angle_beta   90.00
_cell.angle_gamma   90.00
#
_symmetry.space_group_name_H-M   'P 1'
#
loop_
_entity.id
_entity.type
_entity.pdbx_description
1 polymer ?
#
loop_
_entity_poly.entity_id
_entity_poly.type
_entity_poly.pdbx_seq_one_letter_code
_entity_poly.pdbx_strand_id
1 'polypeptide(L)' 'MVHAGKRTYFVDVDTEPSGERIVFLNESHGEGKERHQVLVFEEDLPRVIEAMRAAQEYIEKHPPSPVHG' A
#
# COMPACT_ATOMS: atom_id res chain seq x y z
N MET A 1 10.63 1.87 -0.01
CA MET A 1 10.42 1.64 1.42
C MET A 1 9.98 2.94 2.09
N VAL A 2 8.94 2.91 2.92
CA VAL A 2 8.40 4.06 3.65
C VAL A 2 8.26 3.70 5.12
N HIS A 3 8.89 4.47 6.01
CA HIS A 3 8.78 4.28 7.46
C HIS A 3 7.65 5.13 8.06
N ALA A 4 6.78 4.52 8.85
CA ALA A 4 5.62 5.17 9.48
C ALA A 4 5.46 4.69 10.94
N GLY A 5 6.24 5.27 11.84
CA GLY A 5 6.27 4.88 13.25
C GLY A 5 6.74 3.43 13.41
N LYS A 6 5.88 2.55 13.92
CA LYS A 6 6.18 1.12 14.11
C LYS A 6 6.00 0.26 12.85
N ARG A 7 5.47 0.86 11.77
CA ARG A 7 5.17 0.19 10.50
C ARG A 7 6.20 0.60 9.44
N THR A 8 6.55 -0.33 8.56
CA THR A 8 7.34 -0.07 7.36
C THR A 8 6.62 -0.64 6.15
N TYR A 9 6.45 0.16 5.10
CA TYR A 9 5.79 -0.23 3.86
C TYR A 9 6.79 -0.42 2.73
N PHE A 10 6.56 -1.44 1.89
CA PHE A 10 7.34 -1.76 0.71
C PHE A 10 6.41 -1.92 -0.49
N VAL A 11 6.88 -1.50 -1.66
CA VAL A 11 6.23 -1.76 -2.94
C VAL A 11 7.27 -2.45 -3.79
N ASP A 12 7.03 -3.72 -4.08
CA ASP A 12 7.92 -4.59 -4.84
C ASP A 12 7.24 -5.00 -6.13
N VAL A 13 8.02 -5.29 -7.18
CA VAL A 13 7.53 -5.80 -8.45
C VAL A 13 8.27 -7.08 -8.74
N ASP A 14 7.54 -8.17 -8.94
CA ASP A 14 8.08 -9.44 -9.40
C ASP A 14 7.67 -9.69 -10.85
N THR A 15 8.47 -10.49 -11.56
CA THR A 15 8.19 -10.92 -12.93
C THR A 15 8.09 -12.43 -12.95
N GLU A 16 6.90 -12.93 -13.23
CA GLU A 16 6.65 -14.37 -13.35
C GLU A 16 7.40 -14.94 -14.57
N PRO A 17 7.67 -16.26 -14.60
CA PRO A 17 8.28 -16.92 -15.76
C PRO A 17 7.50 -16.71 -17.07
N SER A 18 6.19 -16.43 -17.00
CA SER A 18 5.33 -16.07 -18.13
C SER A 18 5.65 -14.69 -18.73
N GLY A 19 6.38 -13.85 -18.00
CA GLY A 19 6.65 -12.45 -18.32
C GLY A 19 5.62 -11.47 -17.72
N GLU A 20 4.56 -11.98 -17.09
CA GLU A 20 3.57 -11.16 -16.37
C GLU A 20 4.20 -10.55 -15.11
N ARG A 21 3.86 -9.30 -14.81
CA ARG A 21 4.34 -8.64 -13.60
C ARG A 21 3.29 -8.66 -12.50
N ILE A 22 3.79 -8.79 -11.27
CA ILE A 22 2.97 -8.75 -10.07
C ILE A 22 3.54 -7.68 -9.14
N VAL A 23 2.68 -6.81 -8.65
CA VAL A 23 3.04 -5.78 -7.67
C VAL A 23 2.62 -6.23 -6.28
N PHE A 24 3.55 -6.12 -5.33
CA PHE A 24 3.33 -6.42 -3.93
C PHE A 24 3.36 -5.14 -3.10
N LEU A 25 2.26 -4.82 -2.42
CA LEU A 25 2.25 -3.85 -1.33
C LEU A 25 2.41 -4.59 -0.01
N ASN A 26 3.57 -4.44 0.62
CA ASN A 26 3.87 -5.08 1.89
C ASN A 26 3.84 -4.06 3.03
N GLU A 27 3.25 -4.45 4.15
CA GLU A 27 3.40 -3.79 5.44
C GLU A 27 4.15 -4.72 6.39
N SER A 28 5.13 -4.20 7.12
CA SER A 28 5.79 -4.88 8.23
C SER A 28 5.62 -4.09 9.53
N HIS A 29 5.26 -4.76 10.61
CA HIS A 29 5.06 -4.17 11.94
C HIS A 29 5.96 -4.87 12.98
N GLY A 30 6.59 -4.06 13.85
CA GLY A 30 7.28 -4.52 15.06
C GLY A 30 8.44 -5.48 14.80
N GLU A 31 9.52 -4.97 14.17
CA GLU A 31 10.72 -5.76 13.81
C GLU A 31 10.43 -7.02 12.98
N GLY A 32 9.39 -6.98 12.13
CA GLY A 32 9.05 -8.11 11.26
C GLY A 32 8.17 -9.18 11.89
N LYS A 33 7.57 -8.94 13.06
CA LYS A 33 6.67 -9.91 13.73
C LYS A 33 5.34 -10.08 13.03
N GLU A 34 4.85 -9.03 12.37
CA GLU A 34 3.59 -9.06 11.63
C GLU A 34 3.85 -8.50 10.22
N ARG A 35 3.35 -9.21 9.20
CA ARG A 35 3.47 -8.83 7.80
C ARG A 35 2.12 -8.95 7.11
N HIS A 36 1.66 -7.84 6.54
CA HIS A 36 0.51 -7.84 5.63
C HIS A 36 1.02 -7.68 4.21
N GLN A 37 0.35 -8.34 3.27
CA GLN A 37 0.70 -8.28 1.87
C GLN A 37 -0.56 -8.18 1.03
N VAL A 38 -0.55 -7.27 0.07
CA VAL A 38 -1.53 -7.18 -1.00
C VAL A 38 -0.81 -7.45 -2.32
N LEU A 39 -1.35 -8.38 -3.09
CA LEU A 39 -0.89 -8.72 -4.43
C LEU A 39 -1.80 -8.01 -5.45
N VAL A 40 -1.19 -7.39 -6.46
CA VAL A 40 -1.89 -6.72 -7.56
C VAL A 40 -1.28 -7.16 -8.89
N PHE A 41 -2.09 -7.72 -9.79
CA PHE A 41 -1.64 -8.08 -11.14
C PHE A 41 -1.39 -6.82 -11.99
N GLU A 42 -0.50 -6.92 -12.98
CA GLU A 42 -0.12 -5.79 -13.87
C GLU A 42 -1.33 -5.16 -14.57
N GLU A 43 -2.30 -5.96 -15.03
CA GLU A 43 -3.51 -5.47 -15.69
C GLU A 43 -4.45 -4.68 -14.76
N ASP A 44 -4.38 -4.92 -13.46
CA ASP A 44 -5.23 -4.28 -12.45
C ASP A 44 -4.57 -3.07 -11.81
N LEU A 45 -3.24 -2.98 -11.88
CA LEU A 45 -2.46 -1.93 -11.23
C LEU A 45 -2.95 -0.50 -11.54
N PRO A 46 -3.29 -0.13 -12.79
CA PRO A 46 -3.80 1.22 -13.07
C PRO A 46 -5.08 1.56 -12.29
N ARG A 47 -6.01 0.59 -12.18
CA ARG A 47 -7.28 0.75 -11.47
C ARG A 47 -7.09 0.85 -9.96
N VAL A 48 -6.16 0.07 -9.42
CA VAL A 48 -5.79 0.13 -7.99
C VAL A 48 -5.17 1.49 -7.65
N ILE A 49 -4.26 2.01 -8.50
CA ILE A 49 -3.65 3.33 -8.29
C ILE A 49 -4.72 4.43 -8.32
N GLU A 50 -5.67 4.37 -9.25
CA GLU A 50 -6.78 5.32 -9.31
C GLU A 50 -7.62 5.31 -8.02
N ALA A 51 -7.98 4.12 -7.54
CA ALA A 51 -8.72 3.98 -6.28
C ALA A 51 -7.94 4.53 -5.07
N MET A 52 -6.63 4.28 -5.00
CA MET A 52 -5.76 4.82 -3.94
C MET A 52 -5.69 6.35 -3.99
N ARG A 53 -5.62 6.96 -5.19
CA ARG A 53 -5.65 8.42 -5.35
C ARG A 53 -6.98 9.00 -4.90
N ALA A 54 -8.09 8.39 -5.29
CA ALA A 54 -9.42 8.82 -4.85
C ALA A 54 -9.55 8.76 -3.32
N ALA A 55 -9.03 7.71 -2.68
CA ALA A 55 -8.98 7.59 -1.23
C ALA A 55 -8.09 8.68 -0.59
N GLN A 56 -6.92 8.97 -1.17
CA GLN A 56 -6.04 10.05 -0.71
C GLN A 56 -6.76 11.40 -0.76
N GLU A 57 -7.36 11.75 -1.90
CA GLU A 57 -8.09 13.01 -2.06
C GLU A 57 -9.24 13.15 -1.05
N TYR A 58 -9.94 12.05 -0.76
CA TYR A 58 -11.00 12.04 0.23
C TYR A 58 -10.45 12.37 1.62
N ILE A 59 -9.34 11.76 2.03
CA ILE A 59 -8.69 11.99 3.33
C ILE A 59 -8.21 13.45 3.44
N GLU A 60 -7.63 14.00 2.39
CA GLU A 60 -7.16 15.39 2.36
C GLU A 60 -8.31 16.40 2.50
N LYS A 61 -9.46 16.12 1.87
CA LYS A 61 -10.67 16.96 1.94
C LYS A 61 -11.44 16.80 3.26
N HIS A 62 -11.23 15.69 3.98
CA HIS A 62 -11.95 15.36 5.22
C HIS A 62 -10.96 15.01 6.34
N PRO A 63 -10.17 15.98 6.83
CA PRO A 63 -9.22 15.73 7.90
C PRO A 63 -9.96 15.20 9.14
N PRO A 64 -9.34 14.28 9.90
CA PRO A 64 -9.96 13.75 11.11
C PRO A 64 -10.31 14.89 12.06
N SER A 65 -11.50 14.82 12.66
CA SER A 65 -11.88 15.76 13.71
C SER A 65 -10.85 15.71 14.84
N PRO A 66 -10.49 16.85 15.46
CA PRO A 66 -9.57 16.86 16.58
C PRO A 66 -10.09 15.90 17.66
N VAL A 67 -9.26 14.94 18.06
CA VAL A 67 -9.57 14.12 19.24
C VAL A 67 -9.41 15.05 20.44
N HIS A 68 -10.52 15.50 21.01
CA HIS A 68 -10.48 16.16 22.32
C HIS A 68 -10.09 15.09 23.34
N GLY A 69 -8.85 15.17 23.82
CA GLY A 69 -8.35 14.41 24.96
C GLY A 69 -8.90 14.95 26.27
#